data_AF-A0A3C0B597-F1
#
_entry.id   AF-A0A3C0B597-F1
#
_cell.length_a   1.000
_cell.length_b   1.000
_cell.length_c   1.000
_cell.angle_alpha   90.00
_cell.angle_beta   90.00
_cell.angle_gamma   90.00
#
_symmetry.space_group_name_H-M   'P 1'
#
loop_
_entity.id
_entity.type
_entity.pdbx_description
1 polymer ?
#
loop_
_entity_poly.entity_id
_entity_poly.type
_entity_poly.pdbx_seq_one_letter_code
_entity_poly.pdbx_strand_id
1 'polypeptide(L)'
;MKKLNKMTKGLLLLTLFLGRVLLAHAQTGAPPPPPGGGHGQTENQPAGGGGAPIGGGVGIMISLIAVYGGRKAYNYYQTQKQGLEE
;
A
#
# COMPACT_ATOMS: atom_id res chain seq x y z
N MET A 1 -24.75 19.91 -18.29
CA MET A 1 -23.80 18.82 -17.98
C MET A 1 -24.48 17.48 -18.30
N LYS A 2 -23.94 16.69 -19.24
CA LYS A 2 -24.54 15.40 -19.62
C LYS A 2 -24.32 14.40 -18.49
N LYS A 3 -25.39 13.76 -18.00
CA LYS A 3 -25.29 12.74 -16.95
C LYS A 3 -24.54 11.52 -17.51
N LEU A 4 -23.53 11.06 -16.79
CA LEU A 4 -22.72 9.91 -17.20
C LEU A 4 -23.43 8.61 -16.81
N ASN A 5 -23.60 7.68 -17.76
CA ASN A 5 -24.34 6.44 -17.56
C ASN A 5 -23.56 5.46 -16.66
N LYS A 6 -24.26 4.53 -15.99
CA LYS A 6 -23.65 3.56 -15.07
C LYS A 6 -22.53 2.74 -15.73
N MET A 7 -22.73 2.32 -16.98
CA MET A 7 -21.71 1.62 -17.77
C MET A 7 -20.50 2.51 -18.07
N THR A 8 -20.72 3.77 -18.42
CA THR A 8 -19.63 4.70 -18.74
C THR A 8 -18.80 5.03 -17.49
N LYS A 9 -19.42 5.09 -16.31
CA LYS A 9 -18.71 5.22 -15.02
C LYS A 9 -17.89 3.96 -14.70
N GLY A 10 -18.46 2.78 -14.91
CA GLY A 10 -17.76 1.51 -14.70
C GLY A 10 -16.54 1.38 -15.61
N LEU A 11 -16.69 1.73 -16.89
CA LEU A 11 -15.60 1.73 -17.86
C LEU A 11 -14.50 2.73 -17.46
N LEU A 12 -14.87 3.91 -16.97
CA LEU A 12 -13.92 4.94 -16.54
C LEU A 12 -13.14 4.54 -15.28
N LEU A 13 -13.77 3.83 -14.34
CA LEU A 13 -13.09 3.26 -13.18
C LEU A 13 -12.12 2.12 -13.58
N LEU A 14 -12.54 1.27 -14.51
CA LEU A 14 -11.72 0.16 -14.99
C LEU A 14 -10.46 0.66 -15.72
N THR A 15 -10.59 1.68 -16.58
CA THR A 15 -9.43 2.27 -17.28
C THR A 15 -8.47 2.96 -16.31
N LEU A 16 -8.99 3.64 -15.28
CA LEU A 16 -8.17 4.22 -14.20
C LEU A 16 -7.39 3.15 -13.42
N PHE A 17 -8.02 2.00 -13.14
CA PHE A 17 -7.39 0.91 -12.43
C PHE A 17 -6.32 0.21 -13.28
N LEU A 18 -6.64 -0.14 -14.53
CA LEU A 18 -5.70 -0.79 -15.45
C LEU A 18 -4.51 0.12 -15.81
N GLY A 19 -4.73 1.43 -15.93
CA GLY A 19 -3.66 2.40 -16.18
C GLY A 19 -2.62 2.47 -15.04
N ARG A 20 -3.02 2.19 -13.79
CA ARG A 20 -2.09 2.13 -12.65
C ARG A 20 -1.22 0.88 -12.68
N VAL A 21 -1.75 -0.26 -13.15
CA VAL A 21 -1.00 -1.52 -13.27
C VAL A 21 0.13 -1.40 -14.29
N LEU A 22 -0.12 -0.70 -15.40
CA LEU A 22 0.90 -0.47 -16.45
C LEU A 22 2.02 0.49 -16.04
N LEU A 23 1.85 1.24 -14.94
CA LEU A 23 2.87 2.14 -14.39
C LEU A 23 3.61 1.52 -13.20
N ALA A 24 3.18 0.33 -12.74
CA ALA A 24 3.79 -0.39 -11.63
C ALA A 24 5.03 -1.20 -12.05
N HIS A 25 5.93 -0.57 -12.83
CA HIS A 25 7.23 -1.16 -13.15
C HIS A 25 8.14 -1.01 -11.92
N ALA A 26 8.39 -2.10 -11.21
CA ALA A 26 9.24 -2.08 -10.02
C ALA A 26 10.71 -1.76 -10.33
N GLN A 27 11.18 -1.98 -11.57
CA GLN A 27 12.57 -1.79 -11.97
C GLN A 27 12.65 -1.44 -13.47
N THR A 28 12.91 -0.18 -13.81
CA THR A 28 13.19 0.25 -15.20
C THR A 28 14.67 0.09 -15.50
N GLY A 29 15.10 -1.13 -15.85
CA GLY A 29 16.48 -1.41 -16.25
C GLY A 29 16.89 -2.84 -15.95
N ALA A 30 17.86 -3.36 -16.69
CA ALA A 30 18.62 -4.51 -16.20
C ALA A 30 19.21 -4.13 -14.83
N PRO A 31 19.16 -5.00 -13.81
CA PRO A 31 19.84 -4.72 -12.57
C PRO A 31 21.30 -4.38 -12.89
N PRO A 32 21.88 -3.33 -12.29
CA PRO A 32 23.30 -3.04 -12.49
C PRO A 32 24.08 -4.33 -12.22
N PRO A 33 25.17 -4.60 -12.96
CA PRO A 33 26.00 -5.76 -12.68
C PRO A 33 26.29 -5.75 -11.18
N PRO A 34 26.15 -6.90 -10.49
CA PRO A 34 26.38 -6.96 -9.05
C PRO A 34 27.71 -6.27 -8.77
N PRO A 35 27.77 -5.34 -7.79
CA PRO A 35 29.01 -4.65 -7.47
C PRO A 35 30.14 -5.68 -7.34
N GLY A 36 31.29 -5.44 -7.96
CA GLY A 36 32.48 -6.25 -7.75
C GLY A 36 32.91 -6.11 -6.30
N GLY A 37 32.33 -6.93 -5.42
CA GLY A 37 32.35 -6.75 -3.96
C GLY A 37 31.00 -6.96 -3.24
N GLY A 38 29.95 -7.39 -3.93
CA GLY A 38 28.63 -7.67 -3.34
C GLY A 38 28.60 -8.84 -2.35
N HIS A 39 27.62 -8.80 -1.44
CA HIS A 39 27.34 -9.82 -0.41
C HIS A 39 27.21 -11.24 -1.01
N GLY A 40 27.61 -12.27 -0.25
CA GLY A 40 27.56 -13.68 -0.70
C GLY A 40 28.84 -14.21 -1.36
N GLN A 41 29.92 -13.43 -1.40
CA GLN A 41 31.24 -13.87 -1.87
C GLN A 41 32.07 -14.57 -0.78
N THR A 42 31.78 -14.28 0.48
CA THR A 42 32.29 -14.96 1.68
C THR A 42 31.17 -15.06 2.71
N GLU A 43 31.31 -15.96 3.69
CA GLU A 43 30.25 -16.32 4.64
C GLU A 43 29.68 -15.12 5.40
N ASN A 44 30.50 -14.46 6.21
CA ASN A 44 30.05 -13.35 7.05
C ASN A 44 30.36 -12.03 6.37
N GLN A 45 29.55 -11.67 5.38
CA GLN A 45 29.63 -10.35 4.75
C GLN A 45 28.64 -9.39 5.42
N PRO A 46 29.01 -8.13 5.67
CA PRO A 46 28.04 -7.12 6.10
C PRO A 46 26.99 -6.93 5.01
N ALA A 47 25.71 -6.85 5.38
CA ALA A 47 24.67 -6.46 4.44
C ALA A 47 24.85 -4.97 4.13
N GLY A 48 25.58 -4.65 3.05
CA GLY A 48 25.75 -3.26 2.56
C GLY A 48 24.46 -2.61 2.03
N GLY A 49 23.30 -3.22 2.25
CA GLY A 49 22.00 -2.81 1.74
C GLY A 49 21.14 -2.15 2.80
N GLY A 50 21.27 -0.83 2.95
CA GLY A 50 20.37 0.01 3.77
C GLY A 50 19.34 0.81 2.94
N GLY A 51 19.26 0.57 1.63
CA GLY A 51 18.53 1.42 0.70
C GLY A 51 17.07 1.03 0.41
N ALA A 52 16.56 -0.06 1.00
CA ALA A 52 15.17 -0.45 0.78
C ALA A 52 14.23 0.52 1.52
N PRO A 53 13.34 1.26 0.82
CA PRO A 53 12.47 2.24 1.46
C PRO A 53 11.33 1.56 2.23
N ILE A 54 11.63 1.07 3.44
CA ILE A 54 10.68 0.40 4.36
C ILE A 54 9.62 1.38 4.89
N GLY A 55 9.94 2.67 4.98
CA GLY A 55 9.05 3.71 5.53
C GLY A 55 7.69 3.78 4.83
N GLY A 56 7.64 3.54 3.51
CA GLY A 56 6.38 3.53 2.76
C GLY A 56 5.43 2.40 3.18
N GLY A 57 5.97 1.18 3.34
CA GLY A 57 5.18 0.02 3.78
C GLY A 57 4.69 0.16 5.21
N VAL A 58 5.55 0.65 6.11
CA VAL A 58 5.20 0.92 7.52
C VAL A 58 4.11 1.99 7.62
N GLY A 59 4.22 3.07 6.84
CA GLY A 59 3.20 4.12 6.80
C GLY A 59 1.82 3.61 6.39
N ILE A 60 1.75 2.73 5.39
CA ILE A 60 0.49 2.10 4.95
C ILE A 60 -0.08 1.19 6.05
N MET A 61 0.75 0.37 6.70
CA MET A 61 0.30 -0.51 7.78
C MET A 61 -0.27 0.27 8.97
N ILE A 62 0.43 1.32 9.42
CA ILE A 62 -0.07 2.18 10.50
C ILE A 62 -1.39 2.84 10.10
N SER A 63 -1.49 3.32 8.86
CA SER A 63 -2.71 3.96 8.35
C SER A 63 -3.90 3.01 8.37
N LEU A 64 -3.71 1.77 7.90
CA LEU A 64 -4.77 0.76 7.89
C LEU A 64 -5.20 0.36 9.32
N ILE A 65 -4.24 0.20 10.24
CA ILE A 65 -4.51 -0.09 11.65
C ILE A 65 -5.31 1.05 12.28
N ALA A 66 -4.92 2.32 12.04
CA ALA A 66 -5.60 3.48 12.60
C ALA A 66 -7.03 3.61 12.10
N VAL A 67 -7.25 3.44 10.79
CA VAL A 67 -8.59 3.56 10.19
C VAL A 67 -9.51 2.44 10.66
N TYR A 68 -9.07 1.17 10.57
CA TYR A 68 -9.92 0.05 10.96
C TYR A 68 -10.10 -0.04 12.48
N GLY A 69 -9.01 0.13 13.23
CA GLY A 69 -9.03 0.13 14.70
C GLY A 69 -9.88 1.26 15.26
N GLY A 70 -9.74 2.47 14.73
CA GLY A 70 -10.55 3.63 15.10
C GLY A 70 -12.04 3.42 14.82
N ARG A 71 -12.39 2.93 13.62
CA ARG A 71 -13.79 2.63 13.27
C ARG A 71 -14.41 1.59 14.20
N LYS A 72 -13.65 0.53 14.55
CA LYS A 72 -14.13 -0.53 15.44
C LYS A 72 -14.35 -0.01 16.87
N ALA A 73 -13.40 0.76 17.39
CA ALA A 73 -13.51 1.36 18.73
C ALA A 73 -14.70 2.35 18.82
N TYR A 74 -14.88 3.18 17.79
CA TYR A 74 -16.01 4.10 17.72
C TYR A 74 -17.36 3.37 17.72
N ASN A 75 -17.51 2.34 16.88
CA ASN A 75 -18.75 1.55 16.84
C ASN A 75 -19.04 0.88 18.18
N TYR A 76 -18.01 0.32 18.83
CA TYR A 76 -18.15 -0.31 20.14
C TYR A 76 -18.64 0.68 21.20
N TYR A 77 -18.08 1.90 21.23
CA TYR A 77 -18.52 2.96 22.14
C TYR A 77 -19.98 3.36 21.90
N GLN A 78 -20.39 3.51 20.64
CA GLN A 78 -21.76 3.88 20.28
C GLN A 78 -22.78 2.81 20.69
N THR A 79 -22.46 1.52 20.52
CA THR A 79 -23.33 0.42 20.95
C THR A 79 -23.49 0.39 22.47
N GLN A 80 -22.42 0.62 23.24
CA GLN A 80 -22.49 0.69 24.70
C GLN A 80 -23.36 1.86 25.17
N LYS A 81 -23.21 3.03 24.55
CA LYS A 81 -24.03 4.20 24.88
C LYS A 81 -25.52 3.94 24.64
N GLN A 82 -25.87 3.31 23.51
CA GLN A 82 -27.26 2.97 23.21
C GLN A 82 -27.85 1.94 24.18
N GLY A 83 -27.07 0.94 24.60
CA GLY A 83 -27.51 -0.04 25.60
C GLY A 83 -27.57 0.46 27.05
N LEU A 84 -27.07 1.68 27.32
CA LEU A 84 -27.19 2.35 28.61
C LEU A 84 -28.38 3.34 28.65
N GLU A 85 -28.93 3.69 27.48
CA GLU A 85 -30.06 4.61 27.33
C GLU A 85 -31.41 3.86 27.18
N GLU A 86 -31.39 2.52 27.12
CA GLU A 86 -32.56 1.62 27.23
C GLU A 86 -32.66 1.01 28.65
#